data_AF-A0A953MT77-F1
#
_entry.id   AF-A0A953MT77-F1
#
_cell.length_a   1.000
_cell.length_b   1.000
_cell.length_c   1.000
_cell.angle_alpha   90.00
_cell.angle_beta   90.00
_cell.angle_gamma   90.00
#
_symmetry.space_group_name_H-M   'P 1'
#
loop_
_entity.id
_entity.type
_entity.pdbx_description
1 polymer ?
#
loop_
_entity_poly.entity_id
_entity_poly.type
_entity_poly.pdbx_seq_one_letter_code
_entity_poly.pdbx_strand_id
1 'polypeptide(L)'
;MKPKLQQIILFTLTFFLFTCAAFPTTRFVSKTGSSVPPYTTWATASDSIQKCINICNDGDTVVVANGVYKEYLLISKEIALLGASMDSTIIDGTGLGDYYTIRANADVTISGFTIIGKGFNTSPYYDGVVTIFNNINVFNCKITHCNVALWVGQSSGILDGLIINDVYGGITTSCASDTCKPIIRNCVIILEGENADNGILNFYYGQPTILNNIIIGNKSVGINNVYAKRMIIENNLIATGYVGIRASTVSDTTFIQNNIIREQIDADFGAGISYPNRRAIIKNNILTNCKKGVEISTYENPSADFNLYWENEIHSNNGSIFGVHDIFADPMFVKDTVAKSLSYDYHLQKYSPAIDVGDPSILDVDGTRSDIGMYGGPLGSTYTYLNLPPKPPVNFHSSFDSSKIIINWDKFSEADFSHYNIYRSVVNNFIPDSSSHYCQTDTSYFIDEIPIVKDKIFYKITSVDSAGNESLPGEQIVITITGTGEPMIEVVGEYKLYQNYPNPFNPAT
;
A
#
# COMPACT_ATOMS: atom_id res chain seq x y z
N MET A 1 78.86 45.10 -35.76
CA MET A 1 77.55 44.43 -35.90
C MET A 1 77.10 43.94 -34.52
N LYS A 2 75.89 44.34 -34.12
CA LYS A 2 75.10 43.90 -32.94
C LYS A 2 74.71 42.39 -33.07
N PRO A 3 74.00 41.75 -32.11
CA PRO A 3 74.23 41.63 -30.65
C PRO A 3 73.88 40.22 -30.05
N LYS A 4 74.19 40.04 -28.75
CA LYS A 4 73.47 39.35 -27.62
C LYS A 4 72.55 38.12 -27.86
N LEU A 5 72.68 37.11 -26.98
CA LEU A 5 71.53 36.61 -26.19
C LEU A 5 71.97 35.93 -24.86
N GLN A 6 71.38 36.38 -23.76
CA GLN A 6 71.41 35.80 -22.41
C GLN A 6 70.30 34.73 -22.29
N GLN A 7 70.57 33.62 -21.58
CA GLN A 7 69.56 32.75 -20.94
C GLN A 7 70.22 32.22 -19.65
N ILE A 8 69.99 32.82 -18.47
CA ILE A 8 68.86 32.59 -17.54
C ILE A 8 68.47 31.11 -17.49
N ILE A 9 69.14 30.36 -16.61
CA ILE A 9 68.66 29.07 -16.12
C ILE A 9 67.65 29.37 -15.01
N LEU A 10 66.38 29.20 -15.34
CA LEU A 10 65.24 29.39 -14.45
C LEU A 10 65.12 28.18 -13.51
N PHE A 11 65.10 28.44 -12.20
CA PHE A 11 64.71 27.50 -11.16
C PHE A 11 63.23 27.09 -11.39
N THR A 12 62.96 25.88 -11.86
CA THR A 12 61.62 25.29 -11.74
C THR A 12 61.53 24.56 -10.41
N LEU A 13 61.05 25.29 -9.40
CA LEU A 13 60.56 24.75 -8.15
C LEU A 13 59.24 24.01 -8.46
N THR A 14 59.31 22.70 -8.70
CA THR A 14 58.12 21.86 -8.88
C THR A 14 57.42 21.75 -7.53
N PHE A 15 56.40 22.58 -7.33
CA PHE A 15 55.48 22.48 -6.20
C PHE A 15 54.68 21.19 -6.40
N PHE A 16 55.11 20.10 -5.76
CA PHE A 16 54.26 18.92 -5.58
C PHE A 16 53.10 19.36 -4.68
N LEU A 17 52.00 19.78 -5.28
CA LEU A 17 50.69 19.77 -4.65
C LEU A 17 50.43 18.31 -4.29
N PHE A 18 50.79 17.92 -3.07
CA PHE A 18 50.14 16.80 -2.40
C PHE A 18 48.66 17.17 -2.37
N THR A 19 47.90 16.66 -3.32
CA THR A 19 46.46 16.51 -3.14
C THR A 19 46.34 15.57 -1.95
N CYS A 20 46.16 16.14 -0.76
CA CYS A 20 45.74 15.39 0.41
C CYS A 20 44.44 14.72 -0.01
N ALA A 21 44.48 13.42 -0.29
CA ALA A 21 43.28 12.63 -0.42
C ALA A 21 42.62 12.70 0.96
N ALA A 22 41.61 13.56 1.10
CA ALA A 22 40.80 13.60 2.30
C ALA A 22 40.11 12.23 2.39
N PHE A 23 40.54 11.42 3.35
CA PHE A 23 39.88 10.16 3.61
C PHE A 23 38.52 10.45 4.28
N PRO A 24 37.46 9.70 3.90
CA PRO A 24 36.18 9.72 4.58
C PRO A 24 36.35 9.69 6.10
N THR A 25 35.80 10.69 6.78
CA THR A 25 35.85 10.79 8.24
C THR A 25 34.47 10.51 8.83
N THR A 26 34.42 9.64 9.85
CA THR A 26 33.20 9.49 10.66
C THR A 26 33.12 10.60 11.69
N ARG A 27 31.99 11.30 11.72
CA ARG A 27 31.68 12.40 12.63
C ARG A 27 30.42 12.08 13.40
N PHE A 28 30.35 12.56 14.63
CA PHE A 28 29.32 12.21 15.60
C PHE A 28 28.48 13.43 16.00
N VAL A 29 27.18 13.22 16.16
CA VAL A 29 26.21 14.22 16.62
C VAL A 29 25.46 13.67 17.82
N SER A 30 25.43 14.40 18.93
CA SER A 30 24.75 14.01 20.17
C SER A 30 24.37 15.25 21.00
N LYS A 31 23.23 15.18 21.70
CA LYS A 31 22.81 16.23 22.65
C LYS A 31 23.69 16.36 23.89
N THR A 32 24.59 15.41 24.14
CA THR A 32 25.46 15.37 25.34
C THR A 32 26.95 15.57 25.04
N GLY A 33 27.34 15.69 23.77
CA GLY A 33 28.73 15.94 23.38
C GLY A 33 29.17 17.37 23.69
N SER A 34 30.48 17.61 23.75
CA SER A 34 31.03 18.94 24.03
C SER A 34 30.89 19.93 22.86
N SER A 35 30.41 19.48 21.70
CA SER A 35 30.28 20.27 20.47
C SER A 35 31.59 20.92 20.02
N VAL A 36 32.70 20.19 20.09
CA VAL A 36 34.03 20.66 19.69
C VAL A 36 34.46 19.98 18.36
N PRO A 37 34.65 20.74 17.26
CA PRO A 37 35.18 20.19 16.01
C PRO A 37 36.52 19.46 16.23
N PRO A 38 36.83 18.39 15.46
CA PRO A 38 36.17 17.95 14.23
C PRO A 38 35.02 16.94 14.42
N TYR A 39 34.48 16.80 15.65
CA TYR A 39 33.37 15.91 15.98
C TYR A 39 33.66 14.41 15.75
N THR A 40 34.91 13.96 15.87
CA THR A 40 35.32 12.58 15.55
C THR A 40 35.15 11.57 16.69
N THR A 41 34.55 11.97 17.81
CA THR A 41 34.21 11.08 18.93
C THR A 41 32.88 11.47 19.55
N TRP A 42 32.22 10.57 20.29
CA TRP A 42 31.02 10.89 21.06
C TRP A 42 31.24 11.99 22.11
N ALA A 43 32.42 12.03 22.76
CA ALA A 43 32.75 13.04 23.75
C ALA A 43 32.83 14.45 23.14
N THR A 44 33.32 14.55 21.90
CA THR A 44 33.42 15.80 21.16
C THR A 44 32.28 16.04 20.18
N ALA A 45 31.26 15.18 20.15
CA ALA A 45 30.18 15.19 19.17
C ALA A 45 29.49 16.56 19.07
N SER A 46 29.05 16.90 17.86
CA SER A 46 28.27 18.12 17.62
C SER A 46 26.90 18.05 18.30
N ASP A 47 26.42 19.17 18.85
CA ASP A 47 25.07 19.26 19.43
C ASP A 47 23.97 19.50 18.38
N SER A 48 24.37 19.74 17.13
CA SER A 48 23.51 20.02 15.96
C SER A 48 23.98 19.21 14.75
N ILE A 49 23.02 18.69 14.00
CA ILE A 49 23.28 17.95 12.77
C ILE A 49 23.87 18.89 11.70
N GLN A 50 23.28 20.08 11.51
CA GLN A 50 23.76 21.03 10.51
C GLN A 50 25.18 21.54 10.81
N LYS A 51 25.53 21.78 12.09
CA LYS A 51 26.91 22.15 12.47
C LYS A 51 27.92 21.07 12.04
N CYS A 52 27.57 19.81 12.20
CA CYS A 52 28.40 18.69 11.77
C CYS A 52 28.53 18.63 10.25
N ILE A 53 27.42 18.75 9.52
CA ILE A 53 27.39 18.77 8.04
C ILE A 53 28.28 19.89 7.50
N ASN A 54 28.26 21.08 8.10
CA ASN A 54 29.01 22.25 7.63
C ASN A 54 30.54 22.05 7.58
N ILE A 55 31.09 21.11 8.37
CA ILE A 55 32.53 20.80 8.38
C ILE A 55 32.88 19.51 7.63
N CYS A 56 31.87 18.83 7.07
CA CYS A 56 32.09 17.59 6.34
C CYS A 56 32.81 17.85 5.01
N ASN A 57 33.62 16.87 4.63
CA ASN A 57 34.10 16.70 3.27
C ASN A 57 33.22 15.68 2.53
N ASP A 58 33.29 15.67 1.21
CA ASP A 58 32.66 14.63 0.40
C ASP A 58 33.24 13.25 0.80
N GLY A 59 32.37 12.26 0.93
CA GLY A 59 32.64 10.93 1.46
C GLY A 59 32.46 10.77 2.98
N ASP A 60 32.32 11.85 3.77
CA ASP A 60 32.20 11.75 5.22
C ASP A 60 30.92 11.00 5.66
N THR A 61 30.97 10.40 6.86
CA THR A 61 29.80 9.77 7.50
C THR A 61 29.43 10.54 8.75
N VAL A 62 28.17 10.96 8.87
CA VAL A 62 27.61 11.61 10.05
C VAL A 62 26.73 10.62 10.80
N VAL A 63 27.16 10.21 12.00
CA VAL A 63 26.42 9.31 12.89
C VAL A 63 25.73 10.13 13.97
N VAL A 64 24.41 9.99 14.09
CA VAL A 64 23.56 10.80 14.96
C VAL A 64 22.97 9.91 16.06
N ALA A 65 23.24 10.27 17.32
CA ALA A 65 22.64 9.61 18.48
C ALA A 65 21.15 9.92 18.62
N ASN A 66 20.48 9.15 19.48
CA ASN A 66 19.10 9.41 19.86
C ASN A 66 18.91 10.84 20.39
N GLY A 67 17.81 11.46 19.98
CA GLY A 67 17.46 12.81 20.38
C GLY A 67 16.51 13.47 19.39
N VAL A 68 15.94 14.60 19.81
CA VAL A 68 15.14 15.48 18.96
C VAL A 68 16.01 16.64 18.50
N TYR A 69 16.20 16.74 17.20
CA TYR A 69 16.99 17.76 16.52
C TYR A 69 16.05 18.68 15.78
N LYS A 70 15.66 19.79 16.43
CA LYS A 70 14.81 20.81 15.83
C LYS A 70 15.62 21.66 14.85
N GLU A 71 15.76 21.17 13.63
CA GLU A 71 16.64 21.69 12.59
C GLU A 71 16.02 21.53 11.21
N TYR A 72 16.40 22.40 10.28
CA TYR A 72 16.28 22.14 8.85
C TYR A 72 17.69 21.82 8.33
N LEU A 73 17.81 20.85 7.42
CA LEU A 73 19.10 20.40 6.92
C LEU A 73 19.30 20.80 5.46
N LEU A 74 20.43 21.46 5.19
CA LEU A 74 20.96 21.69 3.86
C LEU A 74 22.22 20.83 3.68
N ILE A 75 22.09 19.76 2.92
CA ILE A 75 23.17 18.82 2.63
C ILE A 75 23.79 19.20 1.30
N SER A 76 24.99 19.78 1.32
CA SER A 76 25.74 20.22 0.14
C SER A 76 27.04 19.44 -0.07
N LYS A 77 27.18 18.33 0.65
CA LYS A 77 28.33 17.42 0.64
C LYS A 77 27.86 15.99 0.41
N GLU A 78 28.65 15.23 -0.32
CA GLU A 78 28.37 13.81 -0.51
C GLU A 78 28.61 13.07 0.80
N ILE A 79 27.55 12.75 1.56
CA ILE A 79 27.70 12.14 2.88
C ILE A 79 26.74 10.97 3.10
N ALA A 80 27.08 10.12 4.06
CA ALA A 80 26.12 9.22 4.70
C ALA A 80 25.65 9.84 6.02
N LEU A 81 24.36 10.16 6.13
CA LEU A 81 23.70 10.63 7.33
C LEU A 81 22.94 9.46 7.98
N LEU A 82 23.41 9.00 9.13
CA LEU A 82 22.95 7.77 9.78
C LEU A 82 22.45 8.07 11.19
N GLY A 83 21.15 7.88 11.41
CA GLY A 83 20.52 7.94 12.72
C GLY A 83 20.61 6.60 13.45
N ALA A 84 20.64 6.64 14.77
CA ALA A 84 20.74 5.44 15.59
C ALA A 84 19.48 4.54 15.51
N SER A 85 18.31 5.13 15.28
CA SER A 85 17.04 4.43 15.05
C SER A 85 15.96 5.40 14.61
N MET A 86 15.06 4.94 13.73
CA MET A 86 13.90 5.71 13.30
C MET A 86 12.94 6.04 14.47
N ASP A 87 12.93 5.27 15.55
CA ASP A 87 12.03 5.51 16.68
C ASP A 87 12.50 6.62 17.62
N SER A 88 13.80 6.94 17.59
CA SER A 88 14.43 7.78 18.63
C SER A 88 15.41 8.82 18.11
N THR A 89 15.73 8.84 16.81
CA THR A 89 16.54 9.89 16.17
C THR A 89 15.62 10.74 15.29
N ILE A 90 15.23 11.90 15.81
CA ILE A 90 14.17 12.72 15.22
C ILE A 90 14.75 14.02 14.67
N ILE A 91 14.53 14.29 13.38
CA ILE A 91 14.75 15.59 12.75
C ILE A 91 13.39 16.30 12.71
N ASP A 92 13.24 17.34 13.52
CA ASP A 92 11.98 18.09 13.67
C ASP A 92 12.04 19.41 12.91
N GLY A 93 11.41 19.45 11.73
CA GLY A 93 11.30 20.65 10.90
C GLY A 93 10.20 21.64 11.33
N THR A 94 9.37 21.29 12.32
CA THR A 94 8.15 22.05 12.63
C THR A 94 8.44 23.48 13.08
N GLY A 95 7.69 24.44 12.53
CA GLY A 95 7.82 25.86 12.88
C GLY A 95 9.13 26.51 12.42
N LEU A 96 9.95 25.82 11.63
CA LEU A 96 11.18 26.39 11.05
C LEU A 96 10.88 27.03 9.68
N GLY A 97 11.64 28.07 9.32
CA GLY A 97 11.53 28.71 8.00
C GLY A 97 11.93 27.77 6.85
N ASP A 98 11.63 28.16 5.61
CA ASP A 98 11.83 27.39 4.36
C ASP A 98 10.77 26.30 4.12
N TYR A 99 10.73 25.72 2.92
CA TYR A 99 9.65 24.80 2.53
C TYR A 99 9.90 23.33 2.89
N TYR A 100 11.14 22.92 3.14
CA TYR A 100 11.51 21.51 3.38
C TYR A 100 12.20 21.28 4.73
N THR A 101 12.10 20.06 5.28
CA THR A 101 12.88 19.67 6.47
C THR A 101 14.31 19.28 6.09
N ILE A 102 14.50 18.53 5.00
CA ILE A 102 15.81 18.19 4.45
C ILE A 102 15.88 18.54 2.96
N ARG A 103 16.93 19.26 2.57
CA ARG A 103 17.28 19.50 1.17
C ARG A 103 18.65 18.92 0.84
N ALA A 104 18.68 18.00 -0.11
CA ALA A 104 19.90 17.40 -0.65
C ALA A 104 20.32 18.11 -1.96
N ASN A 105 21.42 18.86 -1.86
CA ASN A 105 22.10 19.52 -2.99
C ASN A 105 23.39 18.79 -3.41
N ALA A 106 23.61 17.59 -2.88
CA ALA A 106 24.66 16.64 -3.28
C ALA A 106 24.11 15.21 -3.14
N ASP A 107 24.80 14.22 -3.70
CA ASP A 107 24.44 12.82 -3.53
C ASP A 107 24.47 12.45 -2.04
N VAL A 108 23.45 11.76 -1.53
CA VAL A 108 23.36 11.51 -0.08
C VAL A 108 22.66 10.20 0.22
N THR A 109 23.14 9.54 1.27
CA THR A 109 22.40 8.44 1.92
C THR A 109 21.86 8.92 3.26
N ILE A 110 20.55 8.77 3.49
CA ILE A 110 19.88 9.11 4.75
C ILE A 110 19.26 7.83 5.30
N SER A 111 19.57 7.48 6.55
CA SER A 111 19.04 6.25 7.14
C SER A 111 18.72 6.38 8.62
N GLY A 112 17.64 5.72 9.07
CA GLY A 112 17.37 5.51 10.50
C GLY A 112 16.89 6.76 11.24
N PHE A 113 16.06 7.59 10.60
CA PHE A 113 15.48 8.80 11.21
C PHE A 113 13.96 8.76 11.20
N THR A 114 13.34 9.38 12.21
CA THR A 114 12.05 10.05 12.01
C THR A 114 12.32 11.46 11.51
N ILE A 115 11.66 11.85 10.42
CA ILE A 115 11.72 13.18 9.83
C ILE A 115 10.31 13.78 9.92
N ILE A 116 10.16 14.82 10.72
CA ILE A 116 8.90 15.55 10.87
C ILE A 116 8.94 16.75 9.95
N GLY A 117 7.94 16.83 9.08
CA GLY A 117 7.74 17.91 8.14
C GLY A 117 7.31 19.22 8.80
N LYS A 118 6.77 20.11 7.97
CA LYS A 118 6.37 21.46 8.36
C LYS A 118 4.86 21.67 8.41
N GLY A 119 4.09 20.58 8.31
CA GLY A 119 2.63 20.58 8.34
C GLY A 119 1.99 20.76 6.95
N PHE A 120 0.68 21.02 6.99
CA PHE A 120 -0.24 20.98 5.85
C PHE A 120 -0.65 22.39 5.43
N ASN A 121 0.17 23.08 4.65
CA ASN A 121 -0.17 24.40 4.10
C ASN A 121 -0.51 24.30 2.61
N THR A 122 -1.27 25.27 2.11
CA THR A 122 -1.78 25.34 0.71
C THR A 122 -0.71 25.47 -0.38
N SER A 123 0.57 25.62 -0.01
CA SER A 123 1.68 25.62 -0.97
C SER A 123 2.13 24.18 -1.24
N PRO A 124 2.26 23.74 -2.51
CA PRO A 124 2.59 22.36 -2.87
C PRO A 124 4.06 21.98 -2.59
N TYR A 125 4.84 22.84 -1.92
CA TYR A 125 6.30 22.67 -1.73
C TYR A 125 6.70 22.28 -0.30
N TYR A 126 5.72 22.04 0.61
CA TYR A 126 6.00 21.70 2.01
C TYR A 126 6.41 20.23 2.17
N ASP A 127 7.64 19.94 1.75
CA ASP A 127 8.13 18.58 1.57
C ASP A 127 8.96 18.10 2.76
N GLY A 128 8.85 16.81 3.11
CA GLY A 128 9.70 16.21 4.15
C GLY A 128 11.17 16.21 3.73
N VAL A 129 11.43 15.62 2.57
CA VAL A 129 12.77 15.53 1.96
C VAL A 129 12.71 15.92 0.48
N VAL A 130 13.64 16.76 0.04
CA VAL A 130 13.75 17.22 -1.36
C VAL A 130 15.14 17.01 -1.93
N THR A 131 15.20 16.41 -3.13
CA THR A 131 16.34 16.49 -4.05
C THR A 131 15.83 16.81 -5.46
N ILE A 132 16.65 17.46 -6.29
CA ILE A 132 16.25 17.83 -7.67
C ILE A 132 17.28 17.36 -8.72
N PHE A 133 18.56 17.33 -8.37
CA PHE A 133 19.67 17.09 -9.33
C PHE A 133 20.72 16.10 -8.82
N ASN A 134 20.40 15.37 -7.75
CA ASN A 134 21.34 14.49 -7.06
C ASN A 134 20.67 13.16 -6.73
N ASN A 135 21.46 12.10 -6.71
CA ASN A 135 20.98 10.80 -6.24
C ASN A 135 20.76 10.85 -4.74
N ILE A 136 19.59 10.36 -4.32
CA ILE A 136 19.27 10.23 -2.90
C ILE A 136 18.90 8.79 -2.61
N ASN A 137 19.56 8.23 -1.59
CA ASN A 137 19.13 6.99 -1.00
C ASN A 137 18.50 7.28 0.37
N VAL A 138 17.30 6.79 0.60
CA VAL A 138 16.61 6.93 1.88
C VAL A 138 16.20 5.55 2.37
N PHE A 139 16.71 5.16 3.53
CA PHE A 139 16.54 3.82 4.08
C PHE A 139 15.94 3.86 5.48
N ASN A 140 14.96 3.01 5.76
CA ASN A 140 14.49 2.76 7.13
C ASN A 140 14.16 4.06 7.90
N CYS A 141 13.47 4.98 7.22
CA CYS A 141 13.10 6.27 7.78
C CYS A 141 11.59 6.34 7.92
N LYS A 142 11.13 7.05 8.96
CA LYS A 142 9.75 7.48 9.10
C LYS A 142 9.63 8.93 8.65
N ILE A 143 8.69 9.25 7.79
CA ILE A 143 8.45 10.64 7.34
C ILE A 143 6.98 10.97 7.60
N THR A 144 6.75 12.08 8.27
CA THR A 144 5.42 12.41 8.79
C THR A 144 5.18 13.91 8.83
N HIS A 145 3.92 14.34 8.90
CA HIS A 145 3.52 15.73 9.06
C HIS A 145 4.00 16.63 7.89
N CYS A 146 3.85 16.14 6.66
CA CYS A 146 4.30 16.79 5.42
C CYS A 146 3.13 16.98 4.44
N ASN A 147 3.26 17.94 3.52
CA ASN A 147 2.38 17.95 2.35
C ASN A 147 2.78 16.80 1.42
N VAL A 148 4.03 16.77 0.95
CA VAL A 148 4.62 15.62 0.23
C VAL A 148 5.76 15.04 1.05
N ALA A 149 5.81 13.71 1.24
CA ALA A 149 6.86 13.10 2.07
C ALA A 149 8.24 13.20 1.41
N LEU A 150 8.35 12.83 0.14
CA LEU A 150 9.58 12.97 -0.64
C LEU A 150 9.32 13.54 -2.04
N TRP A 151 10.14 14.51 -2.43
CA TRP A 151 10.24 14.98 -3.81
C TRP A 151 11.64 14.72 -4.35
N VAL A 152 11.75 13.86 -5.36
CA VAL A 152 13.01 13.32 -5.87
C VAL A 152 13.13 13.56 -7.37
N GLY A 153 13.84 14.62 -7.75
CA GLY A 153 14.17 14.95 -9.13
C GLY A 153 15.53 14.40 -9.58
N GLN A 154 15.59 13.99 -10.85
CA GLN A 154 16.82 13.59 -11.57
C GLN A 154 17.67 12.55 -10.82
N SER A 155 17.03 11.64 -10.09
CA SER A 155 17.71 10.66 -9.22
C SER A 155 17.40 9.24 -9.67
N SER A 156 18.41 8.38 -9.61
CA SER A 156 18.25 6.91 -9.70
C SER A 156 18.47 6.24 -8.35
N GLY A 157 18.38 6.99 -7.27
CA GLY A 157 18.56 6.47 -5.92
C GLY A 157 17.43 5.55 -5.47
N ILE A 158 17.64 4.95 -4.30
CA ILE A 158 16.80 3.91 -3.72
C ILE A 158 16.04 4.45 -2.52
N LEU A 159 14.73 4.27 -2.51
CA LEU A 159 13.82 4.57 -1.41
C LEU A 159 13.31 3.23 -0.87
N ASP A 160 13.75 2.83 0.32
CA ASP A 160 13.54 1.47 0.82
C ASP A 160 13.25 1.41 2.33
N GLY A 161 12.23 0.65 2.71
CA GLY A 161 11.84 0.48 4.11
C GLY A 161 11.27 1.74 4.75
N LEU A 162 10.59 2.60 3.97
CA LEU A 162 10.06 3.86 4.48
C LEU A 162 8.68 3.67 5.12
N ILE A 163 8.45 4.35 6.24
CA ILE A 163 7.13 4.49 6.85
C ILE A 163 6.66 5.93 6.65
N ILE A 164 5.70 6.14 5.76
CA ILE A 164 5.15 7.44 5.41
C ILE A 164 3.71 7.50 5.90
N ASN A 165 3.40 8.43 6.81
CA ASN A 165 2.06 8.62 7.35
C ASN A 165 1.79 10.07 7.76
N ASP A 166 0.53 10.44 7.95
CA ASP A 166 0.16 11.84 8.24
C ASP A 166 0.73 12.79 7.14
N VAL A 167 0.42 12.47 5.88
CA VAL A 167 0.82 13.23 4.68
C VAL A 167 -0.32 13.31 3.66
N TYR A 168 -0.29 14.35 2.82
CA TYR A 168 -1.19 14.48 1.67
C TYR A 168 -0.66 13.80 0.40
N GLY A 169 0.65 13.69 0.22
CA GLY A 169 1.30 13.01 -0.89
C GLY A 169 2.46 12.16 -0.40
N GLY A 170 2.63 10.97 -0.97
CA GLY A 170 3.70 10.06 -0.58
C GLY A 170 5.03 10.42 -1.25
N ILE A 171 5.37 9.70 -2.32
CA ILE A 171 6.65 9.83 -3.01
C ILE A 171 6.44 10.40 -4.40
N THR A 172 7.11 11.50 -4.72
CA THR A 172 7.18 12.04 -6.06
C THR A 172 8.56 11.85 -6.66
N THR A 173 8.64 11.23 -7.83
CA THR A 173 9.86 11.18 -8.65
C THR A 173 9.68 11.96 -9.94
N SER A 174 10.76 12.60 -10.42
CA SER A 174 10.73 13.26 -11.72
C SER A 174 12.05 13.13 -12.48
N CYS A 175 11.98 12.98 -13.81
CA CYS A 175 13.17 12.94 -14.65
C CYS A 175 12.96 13.61 -16.00
N ALA A 176 13.71 14.68 -16.29
CA ALA A 176 13.55 15.42 -17.55
C ALA A 176 13.99 14.64 -18.81
N SER A 177 14.70 13.53 -18.64
CA SER A 177 15.08 12.58 -19.70
C SER A 177 14.82 11.15 -19.26
N ASP A 178 14.96 10.17 -20.15
CA ASP A 178 14.71 8.76 -19.85
C ASP A 178 15.85 8.06 -19.08
N THR A 179 16.67 8.86 -18.39
CA THR A 179 17.95 8.47 -17.79
C THR A 179 17.80 7.98 -16.34
N CYS A 180 16.76 8.42 -15.63
CA CYS A 180 16.57 8.08 -14.21
C CYS A 180 15.87 6.74 -14.03
N LYS A 181 16.37 5.94 -13.09
CA LYS A 181 15.84 4.61 -12.74
C LYS A 181 15.64 4.47 -11.22
N PRO A 182 14.78 5.29 -10.60
CA PRO A 182 14.57 5.22 -9.16
C PRO A 182 13.96 3.88 -8.78
N ILE A 183 14.35 3.37 -7.61
CA ILE A 183 13.79 2.15 -7.02
C ILE A 183 13.04 2.54 -5.75
N ILE A 184 11.76 2.18 -5.68
CA ILE A 184 10.89 2.41 -4.52
C ILE A 184 10.40 1.05 -4.05
N ARG A 185 10.82 0.62 -2.86
CA ARG A 185 10.45 -0.71 -2.39
C ARG A 185 10.23 -0.82 -0.89
N ASN A 186 9.47 -1.83 -0.47
CA ASN A 186 9.24 -2.12 0.94
C ASN A 186 8.72 -0.90 1.75
N CYS A 187 8.04 0.04 1.09
CA CYS A 187 7.51 1.23 1.75
C CYS A 187 6.07 0.99 2.19
N VAL A 188 5.72 1.53 3.36
CA VAL A 188 4.33 1.65 3.84
C VAL A 188 3.94 3.12 3.75
N ILE A 189 2.99 3.43 2.87
CA ILE A 189 2.52 4.78 2.58
C ILE A 189 1.03 4.87 2.92
N ILE A 190 0.72 5.61 3.98
CA ILE A 190 -0.62 5.82 4.52
C ILE A 190 -0.96 7.29 4.37
N LEU A 191 -1.85 7.62 3.45
CA LEU A 191 -2.25 9.00 3.18
C LEU A 191 -3.55 9.31 3.93
N GLU A 192 -3.67 10.54 4.41
CA GLU A 192 -4.77 10.96 5.27
C GLU A 192 -5.34 12.31 4.84
N GLY A 193 -6.61 12.55 5.19
CA GLY A 193 -7.31 13.81 4.89
C GLY A 193 -7.95 13.86 3.50
N GLU A 194 -8.74 14.92 3.25
CA GLU A 194 -9.47 15.08 1.98
C GLU A 194 -8.56 15.47 0.81
N ASN A 195 -7.39 16.03 1.09
CA ASN A 195 -6.39 16.39 0.09
C ASN A 195 -5.38 15.28 -0.18
N ALA A 196 -5.64 14.04 0.28
CA ALA A 196 -4.78 12.89 0.06
C ALA A 196 -4.68 12.57 -1.45
N ASP A 197 -3.61 13.05 -2.09
CA ASP A 197 -3.35 12.95 -3.52
C ASP A 197 -2.68 11.62 -3.87
N ASN A 198 -1.54 11.62 -4.56
CA ASN A 198 -0.95 10.39 -5.10
C ASN A 198 -0.12 9.67 -4.03
N GLY A 199 -0.22 8.34 -3.99
CA GLY A 199 0.66 7.53 -3.15
C GLY A 199 2.10 7.58 -3.66
N ILE A 200 2.29 7.19 -4.92
CA ILE A 200 3.53 7.38 -5.67
C ILE A 200 3.20 8.10 -6.97
N LEU A 201 3.82 9.25 -7.20
CA LEU A 201 3.75 9.98 -8.46
C LEU A 201 5.11 9.92 -9.15
N ASN A 202 5.14 9.42 -10.37
CA ASN A 202 6.28 9.56 -11.24
C ASN A 202 5.91 10.41 -12.45
N PHE A 203 6.64 11.51 -12.63
CA PHE A 203 6.41 12.47 -13.69
C PHE A 203 7.59 12.53 -14.66
N TYR A 204 7.28 12.69 -15.96
CA TYR A 204 8.23 12.68 -17.07
C TYR A 204 8.86 11.30 -17.34
N TYR A 205 9.98 11.28 -18.08
CA TYR A 205 10.50 10.12 -18.82
C TYR A 205 11.17 9.03 -17.98
N GLY A 206 11.13 9.12 -16.65
CA GLY A 206 11.77 8.17 -15.74
C GLY A 206 11.34 6.72 -15.96
N GLN A 207 12.19 5.79 -15.51
CA GLN A 207 11.96 4.35 -15.56
C GLN A 207 11.91 3.74 -14.13
N PRO A 208 10.84 4.01 -13.35
CA PRO A 208 10.79 3.59 -11.96
C PRO A 208 10.58 2.08 -11.83
N THR A 209 11.14 1.53 -10.76
CA THR A 209 10.89 0.17 -10.29
C THR A 209 10.23 0.26 -8.91
N ILE A 210 8.97 -0.21 -8.81
CA ILE A 210 8.10 -0.03 -7.64
C ILE A 210 7.69 -1.42 -7.13
N LEU A 211 8.28 -1.86 -6.02
CA LEU A 211 8.22 -3.25 -5.57
C LEU A 211 7.76 -3.39 -4.12
N ASN A 212 6.85 -4.31 -3.83
CA ASN A 212 6.53 -4.69 -2.44
C ASN A 212 6.15 -3.50 -1.54
N ASN A 213 5.38 -2.54 -2.06
CA ASN A 213 4.90 -1.40 -1.29
C ASN A 213 3.45 -1.59 -0.87
N ILE A 214 3.10 -1.00 0.27
CA ILE A 214 1.73 -0.87 0.77
C ILE A 214 1.34 0.59 0.60
N ILE A 215 0.29 0.87 -0.18
CA ILE A 215 -0.20 2.21 -0.47
C ILE A 215 -1.69 2.25 -0.15
N ILE A 216 -2.07 2.98 0.89
CA ILE A 216 -3.44 3.01 1.39
C ILE A 216 -3.90 4.43 1.75
N GLY A 217 -5.21 4.66 1.73
CA GLY A 217 -5.84 5.87 2.27
C GLY A 217 -5.89 7.07 1.32
N ASN A 218 -5.22 6.99 0.17
CA ASN A 218 -5.25 8.06 -0.82
C ASN A 218 -6.62 8.19 -1.52
N LYS A 219 -6.99 9.43 -1.88
CA LYS A 219 -8.24 9.76 -2.57
C LYS A 219 -8.08 9.97 -4.08
N SER A 220 -6.84 10.05 -4.55
CA SER A 220 -6.46 10.16 -5.95
C SER A 220 -5.91 8.82 -6.47
N VAL A 221 -4.77 8.81 -7.16
CA VAL A 221 -4.17 7.62 -7.74
C VAL A 221 -3.15 6.97 -6.82
N GLY A 222 -3.17 5.65 -6.66
CA GLY A 222 -2.19 4.91 -5.84
C GLY A 222 -0.78 5.05 -6.40
N ILE A 223 -0.60 4.62 -7.65
CA ILE A 223 0.64 4.79 -8.42
C ILE A 223 0.31 5.49 -9.74
N ASN A 224 0.76 6.73 -9.87
CA ASN A 224 0.47 7.60 -11.01
C ASN A 224 1.73 7.84 -11.84
N ASN A 225 1.68 7.47 -13.11
CA ASN A 225 2.80 7.67 -14.02
C ASN A 225 2.40 8.54 -15.19
N VAL A 226 3.10 9.66 -15.33
CA VAL A 226 2.81 10.67 -16.35
C VAL A 226 4.04 10.82 -17.23
N TYR A 227 4.00 10.25 -18.45
CA TYR A 227 5.10 10.23 -19.43
C TYR A 227 6.31 9.32 -19.14
N ALA A 228 6.14 8.20 -18.43
CA ALA A 228 7.24 7.26 -18.18
C ALA A 228 7.73 6.57 -19.48
N LYS A 229 9.02 6.20 -19.54
CA LYS A 229 9.50 5.34 -20.64
C LYS A 229 9.09 3.88 -20.44
N ARG A 230 9.40 3.33 -19.26
CA ARG A 230 9.16 1.95 -18.83
C ARG A 230 8.83 1.95 -17.34
N MET A 231 8.07 0.96 -16.88
CA MET A 231 7.79 0.79 -15.45
C MET A 231 7.80 -0.69 -15.09
N ILE A 232 8.24 -0.98 -13.88
CA ILE A 232 8.12 -2.29 -13.24
C ILE A 232 7.35 -2.07 -11.94
N ILE A 233 6.14 -2.64 -11.84
CA ILE A 233 5.25 -2.47 -10.69
C ILE A 233 4.84 -3.87 -10.23
N GLU A 234 5.47 -4.36 -9.17
CA GLU A 234 5.33 -5.75 -8.73
C GLU A 234 5.08 -5.86 -7.22
N ASN A 235 4.23 -6.81 -6.83
CA ASN A 235 4.02 -7.17 -5.43
C ASN A 235 3.49 -6.04 -4.53
N ASN A 236 2.81 -5.05 -5.08
CA ASN A 236 2.27 -3.95 -4.29
C ASN A 236 0.84 -4.23 -3.83
N LEU A 237 0.50 -3.76 -2.63
CA LEU A 237 -0.87 -3.60 -2.16
C LEU A 237 -1.29 -2.14 -2.35
N ILE A 238 -2.35 -1.93 -3.11
CA ILE A 238 -2.82 -0.59 -3.48
C ILE A 238 -4.32 -0.50 -3.15
N ALA A 239 -4.66 0.23 -2.09
CA ALA A 239 -6.04 0.44 -1.64
C ALA A 239 -6.41 1.94 -1.68
N THR A 240 -7.13 2.36 -2.71
CA THR A 240 -7.26 3.79 -3.08
C THR A 240 -8.70 4.23 -3.34
N GLY A 241 -8.94 5.54 -3.40
CA GLY A 241 -10.25 6.12 -3.69
C GLY A 241 -10.54 6.49 -5.15
N TYR A 242 -9.62 6.29 -6.11
CA TYR A 242 -9.90 6.63 -7.52
C TYR A 242 -9.27 5.68 -8.54
N VAL A 243 -7.94 5.64 -8.67
CA VAL A 243 -7.28 4.70 -9.59
C VAL A 243 -6.13 4.02 -8.89
N GLY A 244 -6.05 2.68 -8.96
CA GLY A 244 -4.96 1.94 -8.35
C GLY A 244 -3.62 2.28 -9.03
N ILE A 245 -3.50 1.93 -10.30
CA ILE A 245 -2.33 2.21 -11.14
C ILE A 245 -2.78 2.96 -12.39
N ARG A 246 -2.21 4.14 -12.63
CA ARG A 246 -2.46 4.94 -13.83
C ARG A 246 -1.20 5.17 -14.64
N ALA A 247 -1.32 5.06 -15.95
CA ALA A 247 -0.32 5.58 -16.88
C ALA A 247 -0.97 6.48 -17.95
N SER A 248 -0.33 7.59 -18.30
CA SER A 248 -0.85 8.50 -19.35
C SER A 248 -0.14 8.38 -20.70
N THR A 249 1.17 8.16 -20.70
CA THR A 249 1.95 7.91 -21.92
C THR A 249 3.13 7.03 -21.56
N VAL A 250 3.31 5.94 -22.29
CA VAL A 250 4.43 5.02 -22.09
C VAL A 250 5.06 4.62 -23.42
N SER A 251 6.37 4.86 -23.56
CA SER A 251 7.08 4.70 -24.82
C SER A 251 7.77 3.33 -24.99
N ASP A 252 7.79 2.50 -23.96
CA ASP A 252 8.32 1.13 -23.93
C ASP A 252 7.37 0.21 -23.11
N THR A 253 7.80 -1.01 -22.82
CA THR A 253 7.02 -2.06 -22.15
C THR A 253 6.90 -1.79 -20.64
N THR A 254 5.71 -1.96 -20.09
CA THR A 254 5.45 -1.93 -18.64
C THR A 254 5.07 -3.31 -18.13
N PHE A 255 5.58 -3.66 -16.95
CA PHE A 255 5.22 -4.87 -16.22
C PHE A 255 4.39 -4.48 -15.01
N ILE A 256 3.16 -5.00 -14.92
CA ILE A 256 2.27 -4.87 -13.76
C ILE A 256 1.94 -6.29 -13.32
N GLN A 257 2.65 -6.78 -12.30
CA GLN A 257 2.59 -8.19 -11.94
C GLN A 257 2.39 -8.41 -10.44
N ASN A 258 1.64 -9.44 -10.06
CA ASN A 258 1.54 -9.85 -8.65
C ASN A 258 1.06 -8.70 -7.73
N ASN A 259 0.21 -7.77 -8.18
CA ASN A 259 -0.31 -6.72 -7.29
C ASN A 259 -1.68 -7.10 -6.74
N ILE A 260 -2.03 -6.60 -5.56
CA ILE A 260 -3.41 -6.55 -5.07
C ILE A 260 -3.88 -5.12 -5.17
N ILE A 261 -4.88 -4.89 -6.01
CA ILE A 261 -5.43 -3.58 -6.28
C ILE A 261 -6.90 -3.58 -5.86
N ARG A 262 -7.22 -2.72 -4.91
CA ARG A 262 -8.55 -2.55 -4.38
C ARG A 262 -8.96 -1.10 -4.44
N GLU A 263 -10.07 -0.80 -5.10
CA GLU A 263 -10.63 0.55 -5.09
C GLU A 263 -11.71 0.67 -4.01
N GLN A 264 -11.99 1.90 -3.58
CA GLN A 264 -13.26 2.22 -2.93
C GLN A 264 -14.22 2.72 -4.01
N ILE A 265 -15.38 2.07 -4.12
CA ILE A 265 -16.38 2.16 -5.22
C ILE A 265 -17.01 3.57 -5.39
N ASP A 266 -16.60 4.57 -4.62
CA ASP A 266 -17.21 5.90 -4.60
C ASP A 266 -16.87 6.78 -5.82
N ALA A 267 -15.98 6.35 -6.72
CA ALA A 267 -15.61 7.13 -7.90
C ALA A 267 -16.32 6.66 -9.18
N ASP A 268 -17.16 7.54 -9.75
CA ASP A 268 -17.90 7.30 -11.00
C ASP A 268 -17.03 6.91 -12.21
N PHE A 269 -15.71 7.18 -12.14
CA PHE A 269 -14.76 6.99 -13.26
C PHE A 269 -13.52 6.17 -12.90
N GLY A 270 -13.47 5.55 -11.72
CA GLY A 270 -12.28 4.86 -11.24
C GLY A 270 -11.92 3.56 -11.97
N ALA A 271 -10.69 3.09 -11.75
CA ALA A 271 -10.21 1.81 -12.26
C ALA A 271 -9.09 1.22 -11.38
N GLY A 272 -9.00 -0.10 -11.27
CA GLY A 272 -7.86 -0.76 -10.67
C GLY A 272 -6.58 -0.45 -11.46
N ILE A 273 -6.60 -0.69 -12.77
CA ILE A 273 -5.51 -0.32 -13.69
C ILE A 273 -6.10 0.50 -14.84
N SER A 274 -5.61 1.72 -15.04
CA SER A 274 -5.92 2.54 -16.23
C SER A 274 -4.65 2.75 -17.05
N TYR A 275 -4.64 2.23 -18.28
CA TYR A 275 -3.42 2.18 -19.10
C TYR A 275 -3.67 2.57 -20.56
N PRO A 276 -2.76 3.33 -21.20
CA PRO A 276 -3.10 4.06 -22.41
C PRO A 276 -2.69 3.37 -23.71
N ASN A 277 -2.10 2.17 -23.67
CA ASN A 277 -1.67 1.46 -24.89
C ASN A 277 -1.41 -0.04 -24.66
N ARG A 278 -1.15 -0.77 -25.75
CA ARG A 278 -0.89 -2.22 -25.75
C ARG A 278 0.45 -2.69 -25.16
N ARG A 279 1.31 -1.80 -24.65
CA ARG A 279 2.67 -2.15 -24.19
C ARG A 279 2.72 -2.58 -22.72
N ALA A 280 1.57 -2.69 -22.06
CA ALA A 280 1.50 -3.30 -20.74
C ALA A 280 1.45 -4.84 -20.85
N ILE A 281 2.18 -5.48 -19.93
CA ILE A 281 2.04 -6.88 -19.57
C ILE A 281 1.42 -6.88 -18.16
N ILE A 282 0.19 -7.36 -18.06
CA ILE A 282 -0.64 -7.32 -16.85
C ILE A 282 -0.94 -8.77 -16.46
N LYS A 283 -0.27 -9.29 -15.44
CA LYS A 283 -0.39 -10.71 -15.04
C LYS A 283 -0.41 -10.89 -13.55
N ASN A 284 -1.05 -11.94 -13.06
CA ASN A 284 -1.02 -12.33 -11.66
C ASN A 284 -1.53 -11.24 -10.70
N ASN A 285 -2.35 -10.29 -11.16
CA ASN A 285 -2.90 -9.27 -10.29
C ASN A 285 -4.27 -9.71 -9.76
N ILE A 286 -4.56 -9.39 -8.49
CA ILE A 286 -5.91 -9.43 -7.94
C ILE A 286 -6.50 -8.03 -8.04
N LEU A 287 -7.57 -7.85 -8.81
CA LEU A 287 -8.31 -6.61 -8.93
C LEU A 287 -9.68 -6.80 -8.31
N THR A 288 -9.95 -6.10 -7.22
CA THR A 288 -11.21 -6.27 -6.49
C THR A 288 -11.86 -4.98 -6.06
N ASN A 289 -13.19 -4.98 -6.00
CA ASN A 289 -13.98 -3.83 -5.54
C ASN A 289 -13.66 -2.54 -6.34
N CYS A 290 -13.25 -2.67 -7.60
CA CYS A 290 -12.99 -1.55 -8.50
C CYS A 290 -14.25 -1.18 -9.29
N LYS A 291 -14.39 0.10 -9.65
CA LYS A 291 -15.41 0.51 -10.61
C LYS A 291 -15.17 -0.18 -11.96
N LYS A 292 -13.91 -0.17 -12.39
CA LYS A 292 -13.40 -0.97 -13.51
C LYS A 292 -12.19 -1.77 -13.04
N GLY A 293 -12.12 -3.07 -13.30
CA GLY A 293 -10.89 -3.83 -13.04
C GLY A 293 -9.73 -3.24 -13.85
N VAL A 294 -9.80 -3.40 -15.17
CA VAL A 294 -8.82 -2.82 -16.11
C VAL A 294 -9.51 -1.93 -17.15
N GLU A 295 -9.04 -0.70 -17.26
CA GLU A 295 -9.44 0.28 -18.26
C GLU A 295 -8.31 0.53 -19.26
N ILE A 296 -8.61 0.33 -20.55
CA ILE A 296 -7.69 0.65 -21.64
C ILE A 296 -8.31 1.74 -22.53
N SER A 297 -7.53 2.76 -22.87
CA SER A 297 -8.00 3.91 -23.68
C SER A 297 -7.65 3.83 -25.16
N THR A 298 -7.04 2.74 -25.63
CA THR A 298 -6.72 2.48 -27.04
C THR A 298 -7.44 1.30 -27.64
N TYR A 299 -7.52 1.28 -28.98
CA TYR A 299 -8.08 0.17 -29.76
C TYR A 299 -7.21 -1.10 -29.81
N GLU A 300 -5.93 -1.02 -29.42
CA GLU A 300 -5.06 -2.18 -29.29
C GLU A 300 -4.97 -2.61 -27.82
N ASN A 301 -5.27 -3.88 -27.54
CA ASN A 301 -5.29 -4.43 -26.18
C ASN A 301 -3.87 -4.78 -25.69
N PRO A 302 -3.56 -4.54 -24.39
CA PRO A 302 -2.33 -5.05 -23.77
C PRO A 302 -2.34 -6.58 -23.65
N SER A 303 -1.19 -7.16 -23.28
CA SER A 303 -1.14 -8.57 -22.88
C SER A 303 -1.61 -8.69 -21.44
N ALA A 304 -2.88 -9.04 -21.24
CA ALA A 304 -3.46 -9.33 -19.93
C ALA A 304 -3.89 -10.81 -19.88
N ASP A 305 -3.40 -11.55 -18.89
CA ASP A 305 -3.78 -12.95 -18.63
C ASP A 305 -3.37 -13.33 -17.19
N PHE A 306 -3.94 -14.40 -16.64
CA PHE A 306 -3.68 -14.88 -15.27
C PHE A 306 -3.98 -13.85 -14.17
N ASN A 307 -4.94 -12.95 -14.38
CA ASN A 307 -5.41 -12.04 -13.35
C ASN A 307 -6.69 -12.57 -12.70
N LEU A 308 -6.93 -12.21 -11.44
CA LEU A 308 -8.17 -12.51 -10.74
C LEU A 308 -9.00 -11.22 -10.58
N TYR A 309 -10.27 -11.29 -10.96
CA TYR A 309 -11.23 -10.21 -10.87
C TYR A 309 -12.35 -10.57 -9.90
N TRP A 310 -12.60 -9.73 -8.90
CA TRP A 310 -13.62 -10.01 -7.88
C TRP A 310 -14.40 -8.76 -7.46
N GLU A 311 -15.73 -8.80 -7.48
CA GLU A 311 -16.59 -7.67 -7.05
C GLU A 311 -16.27 -6.33 -7.71
N ASN A 312 -15.75 -6.35 -8.95
CA ASN A 312 -15.66 -5.12 -9.73
C ASN A 312 -17.02 -4.86 -10.39
N GLU A 313 -17.47 -3.61 -10.46
CA GLU A 313 -18.72 -3.27 -11.15
C GLU A 313 -18.63 -3.65 -12.63
N ILE A 314 -17.47 -3.37 -13.23
CA ILE A 314 -17.11 -3.82 -14.58
C ILE A 314 -15.70 -4.41 -14.52
N HIS A 315 -15.48 -5.65 -14.97
CA HIS A 315 -14.13 -6.22 -14.97
C HIS A 315 -13.21 -5.56 -16.02
N SER A 316 -13.78 -5.15 -17.16
CA SER A 316 -13.09 -4.33 -18.17
C SER A 316 -14.04 -3.51 -19.04
N ASN A 317 -13.61 -2.31 -19.46
CA ASN A 317 -14.32 -1.46 -20.41
C ASN A 317 -14.29 -1.97 -21.86
N ASN A 318 -13.44 -2.94 -22.18
CA ASN A 318 -13.29 -3.49 -23.52
C ASN A 318 -13.11 -5.01 -23.42
N GLY A 319 -14.15 -5.74 -23.00
CA GLY A 319 -14.12 -7.17 -22.59
C GLY A 319 -13.37 -8.19 -23.47
N SER A 320 -12.81 -7.78 -24.61
CA SER A 320 -11.77 -8.48 -25.39
C SER A 320 -10.36 -8.45 -24.77
N ILE A 321 -10.15 -7.88 -23.58
CA ILE A 321 -8.82 -7.90 -22.92
C ILE A 321 -8.57 -9.15 -22.08
N PHE A 322 -9.60 -9.94 -21.77
CA PHE A 322 -9.41 -11.06 -20.86
C PHE A 322 -8.58 -12.16 -21.53
N GLY A 323 -7.55 -12.58 -20.83
CA GLY A 323 -6.80 -13.78 -21.16
C GLY A 323 -7.61 -15.03 -20.85
N VAL A 324 -7.22 -16.14 -21.45
CA VAL A 324 -7.93 -17.43 -21.29
C VAL A 324 -7.76 -18.04 -19.89
N HIS A 325 -6.81 -17.53 -19.10
CA HIS A 325 -6.52 -17.99 -17.75
C HIS A 325 -6.91 -16.94 -16.68
N ASP A 326 -7.59 -15.86 -17.05
CA ASP A 326 -8.16 -14.94 -16.07
C ASP A 326 -9.26 -15.64 -15.24
N ILE A 327 -9.35 -15.29 -13.96
CA ILE A 327 -10.24 -15.90 -12.97
C ILE A 327 -11.26 -14.86 -12.49
N PHE A 328 -12.53 -15.26 -12.38
CA PHE A 328 -13.62 -14.42 -11.89
C PHE A 328 -14.26 -15.09 -10.66
N ALA A 329 -13.61 -14.95 -9.51
CA ALA A 329 -14.00 -15.63 -8.28
C ALA A 329 -13.48 -14.88 -7.04
N ASP A 330 -14.04 -15.18 -5.87
CA ASP A 330 -13.56 -14.64 -4.61
C ASP A 330 -12.10 -15.08 -4.36
N PRO A 331 -11.16 -14.14 -4.11
CA PRO A 331 -9.78 -14.50 -3.81
C PRO A 331 -9.61 -15.20 -2.45
N MET A 332 -10.63 -15.23 -1.60
CA MET A 332 -10.60 -15.82 -0.26
C MET A 332 -9.46 -15.25 0.59
N PHE A 333 -9.46 -13.94 0.82
CA PHE A 333 -8.51 -13.29 1.72
C PHE A 333 -8.82 -13.61 3.18
N VAL A 334 -7.80 -13.68 4.04
CA VAL A 334 -7.96 -13.90 5.49
C VAL A 334 -8.78 -12.78 6.16
N LYS A 335 -8.53 -11.52 5.79
CA LYS A 335 -9.24 -10.33 6.30
C LYS A 335 -9.13 -9.15 5.34
N ASP A 336 -10.10 -9.03 4.45
CA ASP A 336 -10.18 -8.00 3.39
C ASP A 336 -10.80 -6.66 3.81
N THR A 337 -10.79 -6.35 5.11
CA THR A 337 -11.33 -5.06 5.60
C THR A 337 -10.51 -3.91 5.01
N VAL A 338 -11.18 -3.03 4.24
CA VAL A 338 -10.53 -1.87 3.60
C VAL A 338 -10.00 -0.95 4.66
N ALA A 339 -8.69 -0.91 4.77
CA ALA A 339 -8.09 -0.29 5.90
C ALA A 339 -7.70 1.15 5.56
N LYS A 340 -8.27 2.09 6.31
CA LYS A 340 -7.60 3.38 6.58
C LYS A 340 -6.45 3.20 7.59
N SER A 341 -6.05 1.96 7.89
CA SER A 341 -5.07 1.57 8.92
C SER A 341 -4.36 0.25 8.50
N LEU A 342 -3.58 -0.38 9.37
CA LEU A 342 -2.90 -1.66 9.07
C LEU A 342 -3.64 -2.89 9.64
N SER A 343 -4.97 -2.83 9.76
CA SER A 343 -5.79 -3.88 10.39
C SER A 343 -6.34 -4.94 9.39
N TYR A 344 -5.72 -5.10 8.24
CA TYR A 344 -6.11 -6.04 7.18
C TYR A 344 -5.17 -7.24 7.12
N ASP A 345 -5.59 -8.26 6.39
CA ASP A 345 -4.77 -9.42 6.04
C ASP A 345 -5.19 -9.95 4.66
N TYR A 346 -4.39 -9.67 3.64
CA TYR A 346 -4.66 -10.10 2.25
C TYR A 346 -3.96 -11.41 1.88
N HIS A 347 -3.43 -12.17 2.86
CA HIS A 347 -2.98 -13.52 2.58
C HIS A 347 -4.16 -14.38 2.10
N LEU A 348 -3.87 -15.36 1.24
CA LEU A 348 -4.87 -16.27 0.69
C LEU A 348 -5.22 -17.38 1.70
N GLN A 349 -6.47 -17.83 1.68
CA GLN A 349 -6.94 -19.00 2.42
C GLN A 349 -6.73 -20.30 1.62
N LYS A 350 -6.79 -21.45 2.29
CA LYS A 350 -6.38 -22.78 1.78
C LYS A 350 -7.02 -23.23 0.47
N TYR A 351 -8.23 -22.78 0.18
CA TYR A 351 -8.97 -23.16 -1.03
C TYR A 351 -9.14 -22.00 -2.01
N SER A 352 -8.35 -20.94 -1.82
CA SER A 352 -8.38 -19.79 -2.72
C SER A 352 -8.14 -20.22 -4.16
N PRO A 353 -8.96 -19.71 -5.12
CA PRO A 353 -8.74 -19.95 -6.54
C PRO A 353 -7.50 -19.22 -7.07
N ALA A 354 -6.79 -18.44 -6.26
CA ALA A 354 -5.59 -17.71 -6.64
C ALA A 354 -4.27 -18.47 -6.35
N ILE A 355 -4.33 -19.64 -5.70
CA ILE A 355 -3.15 -20.42 -5.32
C ILE A 355 -2.60 -21.22 -6.51
N ASP A 356 -1.30 -21.16 -6.77
CA ASP A 356 -0.58 -21.94 -7.79
C ASP A 356 -1.13 -21.84 -9.23
N VAL A 357 -1.81 -20.74 -9.56
CA VAL A 357 -2.54 -20.57 -10.85
C VAL A 357 -2.11 -19.37 -11.69
N GLY A 358 -1.12 -18.58 -11.25
CA GLY A 358 -0.57 -17.43 -11.98
C GLY A 358 0.20 -17.83 -13.25
N ASP A 359 0.92 -16.92 -13.90
CA ASP A 359 1.72 -17.25 -15.10
C ASP A 359 2.76 -18.35 -14.78
N PRO A 360 2.82 -19.46 -15.54
CA PRO A 360 3.71 -20.59 -15.26
C PRO A 360 5.21 -20.27 -15.41
N SER A 361 5.58 -19.14 -15.99
CA SER A 361 6.97 -18.67 -16.05
C SER A 361 7.42 -17.91 -14.79
N ILE A 362 6.48 -17.59 -13.89
CA ILE A 362 6.74 -16.92 -12.62
C ILE A 362 6.58 -17.97 -11.52
N LEU A 363 7.59 -18.08 -10.66
CA LEU A 363 7.61 -19.04 -9.55
C LEU A 363 7.55 -18.31 -8.22
N ASP A 364 6.89 -18.94 -7.25
CA ASP A 364 6.93 -18.54 -5.85
C ASP A 364 8.28 -18.86 -5.22
N VAL A 365 8.50 -18.35 -4.01
CA VAL A 365 9.75 -18.51 -3.26
C VAL A 365 10.06 -19.98 -2.96
N ASP A 366 9.05 -20.84 -2.85
CA ASP A 366 9.19 -22.29 -2.66
C ASP A 366 9.34 -23.09 -3.97
N GLY A 367 9.28 -22.41 -5.12
CA GLY A 367 9.46 -22.97 -6.45
C GLY A 367 8.18 -23.54 -7.07
N THR A 368 7.01 -23.41 -6.43
CA THR A 368 5.74 -23.69 -7.09
C THR A 368 5.38 -22.59 -8.09
N ARG A 369 4.29 -22.79 -8.82
CA ARG A 369 3.79 -21.81 -9.79
C ARG A 369 3.28 -20.61 -9.03
N SER A 370 3.51 -19.39 -9.52
CA SER A 370 3.12 -18.19 -8.78
C SER A 370 1.65 -18.20 -8.35
N ASP A 371 1.41 -17.95 -7.07
CA ASP A 371 0.14 -17.43 -6.58
C ASP A 371 -0.20 -16.10 -7.28
N ILE A 372 -1.47 -15.83 -7.53
CA ILE A 372 -1.95 -14.53 -8.03
C ILE A 372 -2.04 -13.57 -6.82
N GLY A 373 -1.50 -12.35 -6.96
CA GLY A 373 -1.48 -11.32 -5.91
C GLY A 373 -0.10 -11.10 -5.29
N MET A 374 -0.05 -10.23 -4.26
CA MET A 374 1.18 -9.64 -3.72
C MET A 374 2.09 -10.61 -2.98
N TYR A 375 1.54 -11.73 -2.51
CA TYR A 375 2.30 -12.74 -1.78
C TYR A 375 2.83 -13.83 -2.69
N GLY A 376 2.43 -13.83 -3.97
CA GLY A 376 3.00 -14.71 -5.00
C GLY A 376 4.17 -14.07 -5.76
N GLY A 377 4.81 -14.86 -6.60
CA GLY A 377 6.00 -14.51 -7.35
C GLY A 377 7.28 -14.45 -6.51
N PRO A 378 8.42 -14.09 -7.13
CA PRO A 378 9.74 -14.15 -6.50
C PRO A 378 9.95 -13.12 -5.39
N LEU A 379 9.10 -12.10 -5.30
CA LEU A 379 9.11 -11.07 -4.26
C LEU A 379 8.04 -11.30 -3.19
N GLY A 380 7.28 -12.40 -3.32
CA GLY A 380 6.23 -12.79 -2.39
C GLY A 380 6.76 -13.39 -1.08
N SER A 381 5.91 -14.13 -0.38
CA SER A 381 6.25 -14.80 0.88
C SER A 381 5.62 -16.18 0.96
N THR A 382 6.30 -17.09 1.65
CA THR A 382 5.73 -18.40 2.01
C THR A 382 4.99 -18.31 3.33
N TYR A 383 3.75 -18.80 3.38
CA TYR A 383 2.94 -18.84 4.59
C TYR A 383 2.01 -20.06 4.57
N THR A 384 1.46 -20.41 5.73
CA THR A 384 0.50 -21.52 5.80
C THR A 384 -0.88 -21.00 5.42
N TYR A 385 -1.49 -21.59 4.39
CA TYR A 385 -2.87 -21.26 4.05
C TYR A 385 -3.83 -21.74 5.15
N LEU A 386 -4.57 -20.80 5.70
CA LEU A 386 -5.54 -21.08 6.76
C LEU A 386 -6.84 -21.61 6.18
N ASN A 387 -7.46 -22.57 6.86
CA ASN A 387 -8.82 -23.04 6.57
C ASN A 387 -9.74 -22.34 7.57
N LEU A 388 -10.34 -21.21 7.18
CA LEU A 388 -11.19 -20.42 8.06
C LEU A 388 -12.66 -20.71 7.77
N PRO A 389 -13.56 -20.54 8.75
CA PRO A 389 -14.98 -20.58 8.47
C PRO A 389 -15.39 -19.51 7.44
N PRO A 390 -16.39 -19.80 6.60
CA PRO A 390 -17.01 -18.85 5.69
C PRO A 390 -17.42 -17.53 6.35
N LYS A 391 -17.54 -16.46 5.56
CA LYS A 391 -18.19 -15.22 6.04
C LYS A 391 -19.70 -15.46 6.29
N PRO A 392 -20.28 -14.81 7.31
CA PRO A 392 -21.73 -14.86 7.53
C PRO A 392 -22.52 -14.38 6.31
N PRO A 393 -23.68 -14.97 6.00
CA PRO A 393 -24.56 -14.43 4.98
C PRO A 393 -25.08 -13.03 5.36
N VAL A 394 -25.28 -12.17 4.36
CA VAL A 394 -25.67 -10.76 4.51
C VAL A 394 -26.79 -10.38 3.54
N ASN A 395 -27.32 -9.16 3.67
CA ASN A 395 -28.35 -8.58 2.80
C ASN A 395 -29.61 -9.44 2.69
N PHE A 396 -30.15 -9.82 3.85
CA PHE A 396 -31.38 -10.61 3.90
C PHE A 396 -32.57 -9.81 3.40
N HIS A 397 -33.33 -10.40 2.48
CA HIS A 397 -34.60 -9.90 1.99
C HIS A 397 -35.65 -10.99 2.13
N SER A 398 -36.88 -10.62 2.45
CA SER A 398 -37.96 -11.61 2.45
C SER A 398 -39.26 -11.07 1.89
N SER A 399 -40.07 -11.99 1.41
CA SER A 399 -41.36 -11.73 0.77
C SER A 399 -42.36 -12.85 1.08
N PHE A 400 -43.61 -12.61 0.70
CA PHE A 400 -44.69 -13.56 0.91
C PHE A 400 -45.40 -13.88 -0.39
N ASP A 401 -45.67 -15.17 -0.58
CA ASP A 401 -46.52 -15.66 -1.65
C ASP A 401 -47.39 -16.81 -1.12
N SER A 402 -48.71 -16.67 -1.22
CA SER A 402 -49.67 -17.78 -1.06
C SER A 402 -49.40 -18.67 0.17
N SER A 403 -49.22 -18.05 1.34
CA SER A 403 -48.90 -18.71 2.63
C SER A 403 -47.47 -19.27 2.78
N LYS A 404 -46.53 -18.78 1.98
CA LYS A 404 -45.10 -19.11 2.08
C LYS A 404 -44.28 -17.87 2.40
N ILE A 405 -43.34 -18.02 3.33
CA ILE A 405 -42.27 -17.06 3.60
C ILE A 405 -41.13 -17.38 2.64
N ILE A 406 -40.69 -16.42 1.85
CA ILE A 406 -39.50 -16.55 1.01
C ILE A 406 -38.42 -15.67 1.62
N ILE A 407 -37.29 -16.26 1.98
CA ILE A 407 -36.10 -15.56 2.49
C ILE A 407 -35.00 -15.70 1.44
N ASN A 408 -34.37 -14.59 1.08
CA ASN A 408 -33.25 -14.50 0.16
C ASN A 408 -32.10 -13.76 0.85
N TRP A 409 -30.88 -14.04 0.43
CA TRP A 409 -29.67 -13.36 0.86
C TRP A 409 -28.66 -13.35 -0.28
N ASP A 410 -27.55 -12.64 -0.08
CA ASP A 410 -26.48 -12.65 -1.07
C ASP A 410 -25.88 -14.04 -1.21
N LYS A 411 -25.74 -14.49 -2.46
CA LYS A 411 -25.10 -15.76 -2.77
C LYS A 411 -23.64 -15.72 -2.34
N PHE A 412 -23.23 -16.74 -1.60
CA PHE A 412 -21.85 -16.92 -1.16
C PHE A 412 -21.01 -17.49 -2.30
N SER A 413 -19.77 -17.02 -2.38
CA SER A 413 -18.95 -17.12 -3.59
C SER A 413 -17.55 -17.67 -3.37
N GLU A 414 -17.19 -17.99 -2.12
CA GLU A 414 -15.93 -18.67 -1.84
C GLU A 414 -15.91 -20.05 -2.50
N ALA A 415 -14.73 -20.44 -2.99
CA ALA A 415 -14.58 -21.61 -3.86
C ALA A 415 -14.87 -22.95 -3.15
N ASP A 416 -14.81 -22.96 -1.82
CA ASP A 416 -15.05 -24.11 -0.96
C ASP A 416 -16.44 -24.11 -0.31
N PHE A 417 -17.36 -23.21 -0.72
CA PHE A 417 -18.74 -23.21 -0.24
C PHE A 417 -19.41 -24.58 -0.42
N SER A 418 -20.08 -25.06 0.63
CA SER A 418 -20.87 -26.29 0.61
C SER A 418 -22.37 -26.01 0.63
N HIS A 419 -22.88 -25.39 1.70
CA HIS A 419 -24.31 -25.15 1.92
C HIS A 419 -24.53 -24.10 3.00
N TYR A 420 -25.79 -23.71 3.19
CA TYR A 420 -26.26 -22.91 4.31
C TYR A 420 -27.01 -23.79 5.32
N ASN A 421 -26.85 -23.53 6.61
CA ASN A 421 -27.77 -24.01 7.64
C ASN A 421 -28.82 -22.94 7.93
N ILE A 422 -30.08 -23.36 7.97
CA ILE A 422 -31.21 -22.52 8.37
C ILE A 422 -31.62 -22.90 9.77
N TYR A 423 -31.64 -21.93 10.67
CA TYR A 423 -32.12 -22.08 12.03
C TYR A 423 -33.40 -21.28 12.24
N ARG A 424 -34.33 -21.84 13.00
CA ARG A 424 -35.65 -21.26 13.26
C ARG A 424 -36.00 -21.36 14.74
N SER A 425 -36.55 -20.29 15.31
CA SER A 425 -36.99 -20.25 16.71
C SER A 425 -38.17 -19.29 16.92
N VAL A 426 -38.85 -19.43 18.06
CA VAL A 426 -39.82 -18.45 18.59
C VAL A 426 -39.21 -17.53 19.64
N VAL A 427 -37.92 -17.71 19.94
CA VAL A 427 -37.16 -16.90 20.90
C VAL A 427 -36.35 -15.85 20.15
N ASN A 428 -36.58 -14.58 20.46
CA ASN A 428 -35.79 -13.49 19.91
C ASN A 428 -34.32 -13.63 20.32
N ASN A 429 -33.40 -13.37 19.40
CA ASN A 429 -31.95 -13.44 19.59
C ASN A 429 -31.44 -14.81 20.04
N PHE A 430 -32.12 -15.89 19.66
CA PHE A 430 -31.68 -17.25 19.97
C PHE A 430 -30.28 -17.53 19.40
N ILE A 431 -29.53 -18.40 20.07
CA ILE A 431 -28.22 -18.87 19.58
C ILE A 431 -28.49 -20.14 18.76
N PRO A 432 -28.08 -20.20 17.48
CA PRO A 432 -28.18 -21.41 16.67
C PRO A 432 -27.58 -22.64 17.36
N ASP A 433 -28.33 -23.73 17.38
CA ASP A 433 -27.90 -25.02 17.90
C ASP A 433 -28.70 -26.17 17.25
N SER A 434 -28.40 -27.41 17.63
CA SER A 434 -29.11 -28.59 17.12
C SER A 434 -30.63 -28.61 17.37
N SER A 435 -31.14 -27.85 18.36
CA SER A 435 -32.56 -27.79 18.69
C SER A 435 -33.34 -26.78 17.83
N SER A 436 -32.62 -25.78 17.29
CA SER A 436 -33.15 -24.74 16.40
C SER A 436 -32.79 -24.98 14.94
N HIS A 437 -31.93 -25.95 14.61
CA HIS A 437 -31.65 -26.35 13.23
C HIS A 437 -32.93 -26.80 12.54
N TYR A 438 -33.22 -26.19 11.40
CA TYR A 438 -34.44 -26.44 10.65
C TYR A 438 -34.16 -27.25 9.38
N CYS A 439 -33.27 -26.76 8.52
CA CYS A 439 -32.91 -27.43 7.28
C CYS A 439 -31.59 -26.91 6.72
N GLN A 440 -31.18 -27.48 5.58
CA GLN A 440 -30.02 -27.05 4.80
C GLN A 440 -30.45 -26.69 3.37
N THR A 441 -29.72 -25.78 2.74
CA THR A 441 -29.90 -25.44 1.33
C THR A 441 -28.56 -25.05 0.71
N ASP A 442 -28.33 -25.38 -0.55
CA ASP A 442 -27.17 -24.94 -1.34
C ASP A 442 -27.50 -23.71 -2.20
N THR A 443 -28.74 -23.22 -2.15
CA THR A 443 -29.18 -21.99 -2.83
C THR A 443 -29.20 -20.81 -1.86
N SER A 444 -29.10 -19.59 -2.39
CA SER A 444 -29.20 -18.34 -1.62
C SER A 444 -30.65 -17.91 -1.35
N TYR A 445 -31.57 -18.89 -1.27
CA TYR A 445 -32.95 -18.66 -0.91
C TYR A 445 -33.52 -19.86 -0.16
N PHE A 446 -34.53 -19.59 0.66
CA PHE A 446 -35.23 -20.57 1.46
C PHE A 446 -36.72 -20.23 1.48
N ILE A 447 -37.57 -21.26 1.46
CA ILE A 447 -39.02 -21.11 1.50
C ILE A 447 -39.54 -21.87 2.73
N ASP A 448 -40.18 -21.16 3.66
CA ASP A 448 -40.91 -21.77 4.78
C ASP A 448 -42.42 -21.70 4.53
N GLU A 449 -43.13 -22.76 4.90
CA GLU A 449 -44.59 -22.74 4.92
C GLU A 449 -45.04 -22.14 6.25
N ILE A 450 -45.94 -21.14 6.22
CA ILE A 450 -46.35 -20.41 7.43
C ILE A 450 -46.88 -21.42 8.44
N PRO A 451 -46.17 -21.65 9.55
CA PRO A 451 -46.69 -22.53 10.57
C PRO A 451 -47.77 -21.73 11.31
N ILE A 452 -48.88 -22.39 11.67
CA ILE A 452 -49.98 -21.80 12.43
C ILE A 452 -49.49 -21.57 13.88
N VAL A 453 -48.61 -20.57 14.07
CA VAL A 453 -47.96 -20.26 15.34
C VAL A 453 -48.18 -18.79 15.64
N LYS A 454 -48.43 -18.50 16.92
CA LYS A 454 -48.71 -17.14 17.41
C LYS A 454 -47.52 -16.19 17.21
N ASP A 455 -47.90 -15.00 16.76
CA ASP A 455 -47.23 -13.70 16.75
C ASP A 455 -45.89 -13.56 16.00
N LYS A 456 -44.80 -14.28 16.34
CA LYS A 456 -43.47 -14.07 15.70
C LYS A 456 -42.62 -15.33 15.53
N ILE A 457 -41.86 -15.38 14.43
CA ILE A 457 -40.85 -16.40 14.13
C ILE A 457 -39.53 -15.71 13.79
N PHE A 458 -38.42 -16.27 14.27
CA PHE A 458 -37.08 -15.76 14.10
C PHE A 458 -36.21 -16.74 13.31
N TYR A 459 -35.44 -16.24 12.37
CA TYR A 459 -34.48 -17.04 11.61
C TYR A 459 -33.05 -16.52 11.76
N LYS A 460 -32.10 -17.44 11.75
CA LYS A 460 -30.67 -17.18 11.60
C LYS A 460 -30.11 -18.14 10.55
N ILE A 461 -29.22 -17.64 9.71
CA ILE A 461 -28.63 -18.39 8.62
C ILE A 461 -27.11 -18.32 8.74
N THR A 462 -26.44 -19.45 8.57
CA THR A 462 -24.98 -19.58 8.55
C THR A 462 -24.55 -20.20 7.22
N SER A 463 -23.31 -19.93 6.82
CA SER A 463 -22.64 -20.54 5.67
C SER A 463 -21.73 -21.66 6.17
N VAL A 464 -21.62 -22.75 5.40
CA VAL A 464 -20.76 -23.91 5.72
C VAL A 464 -19.86 -24.21 4.52
N ASP A 465 -18.57 -24.43 4.78
CA ASP A 465 -17.60 -24.84 3.76
C ASP A 465 -17.55 -26.37 3.56
N SER A 466 -16.80 -26.80 2.55
CA SER A 466 -16.58 -28.22 2.23
C SER A 466 -15.75 -28.99 3.27
N ALA A 467 -15.07 -28.28 4.17
CA ALA A 467 -14.36 -28.86 5.31
C ALA A 467 -15.27 -28.99 6.56
N GLY A 468 -16.49 -28.45 6.51
CA GLY A 468 -17.48 -28.46 7.59
C GLY A 468 -17.32 -27.32 8.60
N ASN A 469 -16.52 -26.28 8.31
CA ASN A 469 -16.50 -25.10 9.16
C ASN A 469 -17.76 -24.27 8.91
N GLU A 470 -18.36 -23.78 9.99
CA GLU A 470 -19.59 -23.00 9.96
C GLU A 470 -19.32 -21.55 10.38
N SER A 471 -19.87 -20.60 9.62
CA SER A 471 -19.76 -19.17 9.90
C SER A 471 -20.46 -18.79 11.21
N LEU A 472 -20.18 -17.58 11.70
CA LEU A 472 -21.12 -16.92 12.61
C LEU A 472 -22.49 -16.73 11.90
N PRO A 473 -23.61 -16.69 12.63
CA PRO A 473 -24.90 -16.40 12.01
C PRO A 473 -24.94 -14.99 11.46
N GLY A 474 -25.59 -14.81 10.31
CA GLY A 474 -25.96 -13.50 9.80
C GLY A 474 -26.97 -12.77 10.70
N GLU A 475 -27.38 -11.58 10.27
CA GLU A 475 -28.42 -10.80 10.94
C GLU A 475 -29.70 -11.62 11.14
N GLN A 476 -30.39 -11.36 12.26
CA GLN A 476 -31.60 -12.10 12.57
C GLN A 476 -32.79 -11.55 11.77
N ILE A 477 -33.54 -12.47 11.18
CA ILE A 477 -34.73 -12.16 10.40
C ILE A 477 -35.96 -12.41 11.28
N VAL A 478 -36.86 -11.44 11.35
CA VAL A 478 -38.07 -11.48 12.17
C VAL A 478 -39.28 -11.48 11.25
N ILE A 479 -40.09 -12.54 11.35
CA ILE A 479 -41.37 -12.65 10.67
C ILE A 479 -42.48 -12.51 11.70
N THR A 480 -43.28 -11.44 11.60
CA THR A 480 -44.44 -11.19 12.46
C THR A 480 -45.71 -11.62 11.73
N ILE A 481 -46.42 -12.61 12.23
CA ILE A 481 -47.65 -13.12 11.62
C ILE A 481 -48.84 -12.36 12.21
N THR A 482 -49.49 -11.51 11.40
CA THR A 482 -50.67 -10.76 11.85
C THR A 482 -51.96 -11.54 11.52
N GLY A 483 -53.00 -11.35 12.34
CA GLY A 483 -54.29 -12.04 12.19
C GLY A 483 -55.08 -11.71 10.92
N THR A 484 -54.60 -10.81 10.06
CA THR A 484 -55.18 -10.49 8.75
C THR A 484 -54.59 -11.33 7.60
N GLY A 485 -53.63 -12.21 7.88
CA GLY A 485 -52.98 -13.07 6.88
C GLY A 485 -51.83 -12.39 6.12
N GLU A 486 -51.53 -11.12 6.41
CA GLU A 486 -50.37 -10.39 5.88
C GLU A 486 -49.30 -10.23 6.96
N PRO A 487 -48.26 -11.07 6.95
CA PRO A 487 -47.13 -10.97 7.87
C PRO A 487 -46.25 -9.74 7.60
N MET A 488 -45.72 -9.13 8.68
CA MET A 488 -44.73 -8.06 8.61
C MET A 488 -43.31 -8.61 8.80
N ILE A 489 -42.35 -8.05 8.07
CA ILE A 489 -40.95 -8.47 8.09
C ILE A 489 -40.08 -7.37 8.67
N GLU A 490 -39.19 -7.75 9.57
CA GLU A 490 -38.14 -6.88 10.06
C GLU A 490 -36.81 -7.65 10.05
N VAL A 491 -35.77 -7.09 9.45
CA VAL A 491 -34.40 -7.59 9.59
C VAL A 491 -33.76 -6.78 10.71
N VAL A 492 -33.37 -7.45 11.79
CA VAL A 492 -32.81 -6.81 12.98
C VAL A 492 -31.31 -7.00 12.98
N GLY A 493 -30.59 -5.97 12.55
CA GLY A 493 -29.16 -5.84 12.78
C GLY A 493 -28.89 -5.43 14.23
N GLU A 494 -28.27 -6.30 15.03
CA GLU A 494 -27.63 -5.83 16.25
C GLU A 494 -26.38 -5.04 15.84
N TYR A 495 -26.43 -3.71 15.89
CA TYR A 495 -25.21 -2.90 15.93
C TYR A 495 -24.50 -3.14 17.28
N LYS A 496 -23.76 -4.25 17.36
CA LYS A 496 -22.81 -4.50 18.45
C LYS A 496 -21.43 -4.11 17.96
N LEU A 497 -20.89 -3.04 18.53
CA LEU A 497 -19.44 -2.84 18.56
C LEU A 497 -18.85 -4.01 19.35
N TYR A 498 -18.31 -5.00 18.65
CA TYR A 498 -17.50 -6.03 19.31
C TYR A 498 -16.28 -5.34 19.90
N GLN A 499 -16.04 -5.58 21.19
CA GLN A 499 -14.81 -5.14 21.83
C GLN A 499 -13.66 -5.93 21.18
N ASN A 500 -12.76 -5.24 20.49
CA ASN A 500 -11.51 -5.83 20.01
C ASN A 500 -10.74 -6.32 21.23
N TYR A 501 -10.74 -7.64 21.46
CA TYR A 501 -9.82 -8.26 22.39
C TYR A 501 -8.63 -8.85 21.64
N PRO A 502 -7.39 -8.54 22.06
CA PRO A 502 -7.05 -7.65 23.17
C PRO A 502 -7.01 -6.16 22.76
N ASN A 503 -7.48 -5.30 23.65
CA ASN A 503 -7.41 -3.84 23.53
C ASN A 503 -5.95 -3.38 23.80
N PRO A 504 -5.26 -2.73 22.83
CA PRO A 504 -3.88 -2.32 22.99
C PRO A 504 -3.65 -1.15 23.97
N PHE A 505 -4.71 -0.53 24.51
CA PHE A 505 -4.61 0.62 25.41
C PHE A 505 -4.85 0.30 26.91
N ASN A 506 -5.03 -0.97 27.29
CA ASN A 506 -5.03 -1.36 28.70
C ASN A 506 -4.51 -2.80 28.91
N PRO A 507 -3.26 -3.01 29.37
CA PRO A 507 -2.71 -4.34 29.61
C PRO A 507 -3.20 -5.02 30.91
N ALA A 508 -4.26 -4.52 31.54
CA ALA A 508 -4.83 -5.09 32.76
C ALA A 508 -6.36 -5.18 32.70
N THR A 509 -6.89 -6.05 31.85
CA THR A 509 -8.06 -6.94 32.05
C THR A 509 -8.22 -7.83 30.82
#